data_AF-A0A4Y6IBA8-F1
#
_entry.id   AF-A0A4Y6IBA8-F1
#
_cell.length_a   1.000
_cell.length_b   1.000
_cell.length_c   1.000
_cell.angle_alpha   90.00
_cell.angle_beta   90.00
_cell.angle_gamma   90.00
#
_symmetry.space_group_name_H-M   'P 1'
#
loop_
_entity.id
_entity.type
_entity.pdbx_description
1 polymer ?
#
loop_
_entity_poly.entity_id
_entity_poly.type
_entity_poly.pdbx_seq_one_letter_code
_entity_poly.pdbx_strand_id
1 'polypeptide(L)'
;MTVYHKFSAIAFAVAAALPMMAPAGVLTSEYVDGSSYNTGLEIYSSGDSVQVLSPFSCQAAIITPIYDVQGEGASSPLIPQGSFTSKQEYTVKGVVTARGESLFKGFYLHDLEGDNNPKTSDGVFVYLGGAVPTELVPGIEVCVQGLVEEKFGLTQINISKDKKFAIGAKVPVPTAIPLKIHSDESLSEALERYEGMKVVLDAGSDLKVSRNFSFDYSAKRNNLVASYRAPLMKPTQLYPALSNEALALAKANLDNQVVIESDLKAPNGVIPYFPDFNAETGYIRVGDQIQNLEAMVGYSYGSYRLVATNTVTSTDFVRLQDRVTAPAIASQGDIRVASFNVLNFFNEVVGGDTNPTGKNRGALSEAEMVLQRTKIVNALTAMDADIVGLMEIANNGFGELSAIQHLLDALNAQLSNEDAYAFVSLRDQDKYQQKYFGSDAITVGLLYRPSVVNLKGDAKVIITPEQHTKPGTISRPLANGEQEMNPGNSAYQRHSLLQTFFSERAAINCGS
;
A
#
# COMPACT_ATOMS: atom_id res chain seq x y z
N MET A 1 -68.57 24.83 -12.18
CA MET A 1 -68.50 25.35 -10.79
C MET A 1 -67.79 26.69 -10.84
N THR A 2 -68.47 27.75 -10.42
CA THR A 2 -67.97 29.13 -10.46
C THR A 2 -66.91 29.32 -9.37
N VAL A 3 -65.72 29.83 -9.71
CA VAL A 3 -64.68 30.18 -8.73
C VAL A 3 -64.36 31.67 -8.85
N TYR A 4 -64.44 32.36 -7.72
CA TYR A 4 -64.19 33.79 -7.54
C TYR A 4 -62.70 34.12 -7.58
N HIS A 5 -62.32 35.20 -8.29
CA HIS A 5 -61.02 35.85 -8.08
C HIS A 5 -61.14 36.95 -7.01
N LYS A 6 -60.37 36.82 -5.93
CA LYS A 6 -60.03 37.94 -5.04
C LYS A 6 -58.58 38.30 -5.28
N PHE A 7 -58.35 39.46 -5.89
CA PHE A 7 -57.05 40.11 -5.93
C PHE A 7 -56.88 40.96 -4.67
N SER A 8 -55.73 40.84 -3.99
CA SER A 8 -55.29 41.75 -2.93
C SER A 8 -54.09 42.57 -3.42
N ALA A 9 -54.18 43.88 -3.22
CA ALA A 9 -53.32 44.92 -3.77
C ALA A 9 -52.02 45.14 -2.98
N ILE A 10 -51.18 44.11 -2.85
CA ILE A 10 -49.82 44.23 -2.29
C ILE A 10 -48.79 43.59 -3.24
N ALA A 11 -48.92 43.83 -4.53
CA ALA A 11 -47.97 43.39 -5.55
C ALA A 11 -47.64 44.49 -6.57
N PHE A 12 -47.66 45.76 -6.15
CA PHE A 12 -47.36 46.91 -7.00
C PHE A 12 -46.45 47.90 -6.27
N ALA A 13 -45.20 47.51 -5.99
CA ALA A 13 -44.12 48.48 -5.73
C ALA A 13 -42.71 47.84 -5.70
N VAL A 14 -42.30 47.06 -6.70
CA VAL A 14 -40.88 46.97 -7.16
C VAL A 14 -40.89 46.45 -8.61
N ALA A 15 -41.41 47.25 -9.54
CA ALA A 15 -41.34 46.97 -10.98
C ALA A 15 -40.83 48.21 -11.71
N ALA A 16 -39.56 48.54 -11.47
CA ALA A 16 -38.81 49.45 -12.32
C ALA A 16 -37.33 49.05 -12.26
N ALA A 17 -36.78 48.69 -13.43
CA ALA A 17 -35.40 48.29 -13.72
C ALA A 17 -35.01 46.80 -13.51
N LEU A 18 -35.51 45.91 -14.39
CA LEU A 18 -34.82 44.67 -14.79
C LEU A 18 -35.09 44.38 -16.28
N PRO A 19 -34.13 43.77 -17.02
CA PRO A 19 -34.32 43.39 -18.42
C PRO A 19 -35.42 42.32 -18.53
N MET A 20 -36.07 42.25 -19.70
CA MET A 20 -37.13 41.30 -20.03
C MET A 20 -36.81 39.88 -19.53
N MET A 21 -37.49 39.44 -18.47
CA MET A 21 -37.56 38.02 -18.14
C MET A 21 -38.40 37.34 -19.22
N ALA A 22 -37.81 36.35 -19.89
CA ALA A 22 -38.59 35.42 -20.70
C ALA A 22 -39.62 34.71 -19.80
N PRO A 23 -40.89 34.60 -20.22
CA PRO A 23 -41.90 33.93 -19.41
C PRO A 23 -41.64 32.41 -19.44
N ALA A 24 -41.03 31.87 -18.39
CA ALA A 24 -41.01 30.44 -18.15
C ALA A 24 -42.33 30.06 -17.45
N GLY A 25 -43.24 29.41 -18.16
CA GLY A 25 -44.43 28.82 -17.57
C GLY A 25 -44.10 27.46 -16.96
N VAL A 26 -44.30 27.29 -15.66
CA VAL A 26 -44.21 25.98 -15.00
C VAL A 26 -45.59 25.31 -15.08
N LEU A 27 -45.69 24.18 -15.77
CA LEU A 27 -46.86 23.32 -15.74
C LEU A 27 -46.52 22.08 -14.91
N THR A 28 -47.17 21.93 -13.76
CA THR A 28 -47.15 20.68 -13.01
C THR A 28 -48.23 19.75 -13.57
N SER A 29 -47.80 18.74 -14.33
CA SER A 29 -48.66 17.62 -14.72
C SER A 29 -48.55 16.53 -13.67
N GLU A 30 -49.67 16.19 -13.03
CA GLU A 30 -49.75 15.07 -12.11
C GLU A 30 -49.98 13.79 -12.94
N TYR A 31 -48.90 13.18 -13.46
CA TYR A 31 -48.96 11.84 -14.02
C TYR A 31 -48.63 10.82 -12.93
N VAL A 32 -49.63 10.05 -12.53
CA VAL A 32 -49.49 8.94 -11.58
C VAL A 32 -49.47 7.65 -12.38
N ASP A 33 -48.28 7.10 -12.63
CA ASP A 33 -48.12 5.65 -12.77
C ASP A 33 -46.69 5.21 -12.38
N GLY A 34 -46.58 4.28 -11.41
CA GLY A 34 -45.33 3.60 -11.04
C GLY A 34 -44.70 3.97 -9.69
N SER A 35 -44.98 3.14 -8.67
CA SER A 35 -44.33 2.93 -7.35
C SER A 35 -43.30 3.95 -6.79
N SER A 36 -43.70 4.55 -5.67
CA SER A 36 -42.92 5.07 -4.52
C SER A 36 -41.73 6.02 -4.76
N TYR A 37 -41.99 7.31 -4.48
CA TYR A 37 -41.06 8.42 -4.15
C TYR A 37 -40.30 9.17 -5.25
N ASN A 38 -40.82 9.24 -6.48
CA ASN A 38 -40.31 10.21 -7.46
C ASN A 38 -41.42 11.17 -7.91
N THR A 39 -41.24 12.47 -7.62
CA THR A 39 -41.99 13.55 -8.28
C THR A 39 -41.13 14.06 -9.43
N GLY A 40 -41.50 13.75 -10.67
CA GLY A 40 -40.85 14.31 -11.85
C GLY A 40 -41.27 15.76 -12.05
N LEU A 41 -40.31 16.69 -12.09
CA LEU A 41 -40.53 18.06 -12.54
C LEU A 41 -40.07 18.16 -13.99
N GLU A 42 -41.00 18.19 -14.94
CA GLU A 42 -40.69 18.53 -16.33
C GLU A 42 -40.73 20.05 -16.51
N ILE A 43 -39.60 20.62 -16.93
CA ILE A 43 -39.49 22.03 -17.28
C ILE A 43 -39.55 22.12 -18.80
N TYR A 44 -40.65 22.65 -19.34
CA TYR A 44 -40.80 22.93 -20.76
C TYR A 44 -40.45 24.39 -21.07
N SER A 45 -39.59 24.61 -22.07
CA SER A 45 -39.32 25.94 -22.62
C SER A 45 -40.31 26.20 -23.76
N SER A 46 -41.16 27.22 -23.62
CA SER A 46 -42.20 27.58 -24.60
C SER A 46 -41.71 28.47 -25.75
N GLY A 47 -40.40 28.62 -25.93
CA GLY A 47 -39.84 29.37 -27.04
C GLY A 47 -39.72 28.52 -28.31
N ASP A 48 -40.20 29.01 -29.45
CA ASP A 48 -40.07 28.37 -30.79
C ASP A 48 -38.62 28.29 -31.33
N SER A 49 -37.62 28.50 -30.48
CA SER A 49 -36.20 28.43 -30.85
C SER A 49 -35.48 27.40 -29.99
N VAL A 50 -34.82 26.44 -30.64
CA VAL A 50 -33.89 25.52 -29.98
C VAL A 50 -32.79 26.36 -29.34
N GLN A 51 -32.80 26.44 -28.01
CA GLN A 51 -31.67 26.96 -27.25
C GLN A 51 -30.54 25.93 -27.34
N VAL A 52 -29.73 26.01 -28.39
CA VAL A 52 -28.46 25.28 -28.45
C VAL A 52 -27.54 25.93 -27.42
N LEU A 53 -27.36 25.29 -26.27
CA LEU A 53 -26.30 25.68 -25.35
C LEU A 53 -24.98 25.51 -26.10
N SER A 54 -24.28 26.61 -26.35
CA SER A 54 -22.97 26.56 -26.98
C SER A 54 -22.04 25.73 -26.09
N PRO A 55 -21.28 24.76 -26.65
CA PRO A 55 -20.28 24.04 -25.87
C PRO A 55 -19.29 25.04 -25.27
N PHE A 56 -18.78 24.72 -24.09
CA PHE A 56 -17.73 25.52 -23.47
C PHE A 56 -16.58 25.72 -24.46
N SER A 57 -16.04 26.94 -24.52
CA SER A 57 -14.96 27.32 -25.43
C SER A 57 -13.99 28.22 -24.69
N CYS A 58 -12.70 27.98 -24.93
CA CYS A 58 -11.62 28.84 -24.43
C CYS A 58 -11.23 29.93 -25.41
N GLN A 59 -12.03 30.19 -26.45
CA GLN A 59 -11.74 31.24 -27.41
C GLN A 59 -11.69 32.59 -26.68
N ALA A 60 -10.55 33.29 -26.78
CA ALA A 60 -10.24 34.53 -26.06
C ALA A 60 -10.15 34.42 -24.51
N ALA A 61 -10.04 33.21 -23.96
CA ALA A 61 -9.72 33.03 -22.55
C ALA A 61 -8.26 33.42 -22.27
N ILE A 62 -8.02 34.03 -21.10
CA ILE A 62 -6.66 34.22 -20.58
C ILE A 62 -6.22 32.86 -20.03
N ILE A 63 -5.22 32.26 -20.66
CA ILE A 63 -4.66 30.98 -20.24
C ILE A 63 -3.68 31.24 -19.08
N THR A 64 -3.92 30.53 -17.98
CA THR A 64 -2.97 30.38 -16.89
C THR A 64 -2.08 29.17 -17.22
N PRO A 65 -0.76 29.35 -17.34
CA PRO A 65 0.14 28.24 -17.55
C PRO A 65 0.09 27.24 -16.40
N ILE A 66 0.34 25.96 -16.68
CA ILE A 66 0.18 24.91 -15.66
C ILE A 66 1.25 25.05 -14.55
N TYR A 67 2.47 25.47 -14.89
CA TYR A 67 3.52 25.73 -13.91
C TYR A 67 3.16 26.87 -12.93
N ASP A 68 2.34 27.84 -13.32
CA ASP A 68 1.82 28.89 -12.42
C ASP A 68 0.69 28.36 -11.50
N VAL A 69 -0.02 27.30 -11.94
CA VAL A 69 -1.00 26.60 -11.10
C VAL A 69 -0.30 25.78 -10.03
N GLN A 70 0.77 25.07 -10.39
CA GLN A 70 1.54 24.25 -9.46
C GLN A 70 2.41 25.10 -8.52
N GLY A 71 3.24 25.98 -9.08
CA GLY A 71 4.25 26.73 -8.34
C GLY A 71 5.44 25.87 -7.88
N GLU A 72 6.34 26.46 -7.10
CA GLU A 72 7.55 25.79 -6.57
C GLU A 72 7.35 25.17 -5.17
N GLY A 73 6.20 25.40 -4.54
CA GLY A 73 5.90 24.97 -3.18
C GLY A 73 5.01 23.75 -3.13
N ALA A 74 4.76 23.22 -1.92
CA ALA A 74 3.89 22.07 -1.68
C ALA A 74 2.38 22.34 -1.82
N SER A 75 2.01 23.50 -2.37
CA SER A 75 0.63 23.91 -2.60
C SER A 75 0.60 25.04 -3.63
N SER A 76 -0.47 25.09 -4.41
CA SER A 76 -0.66 26.10 -5.44
C SER A 76 -0.59 27.54 -4.90
N PRO A 77 0.18 28.45 -5.55
CA PRO A 77 0.21 29.86 -5.19
C PRO A 77 -1.11 30.61 -5.50
N LEU A 78 -2.01 29.98 -6.26
CA LEU A 78 -3.33 30.53 -6.61
C LEU A 78 -4.38 30.31 -5.52
N ILE A 79 -4.04 29.54 -4.48
CA ILE A 79 -4.89 29.25 -3.33
C ILE A 79 -4.51 30.20 -2.18
N PRO A 80 -5.46 31.00 -1.64
CA PRO A 80 -5.19 31.86 -0.51
C PRO A 80 -4.79 31.07 0.74
N GLN A 81 -3.89 31.63 1.54
CA GLN A 81 -3.49 31.05 2.82
C GLN A 81 -4.71 30.70 3.69
N GLY A 82 -4.74 29.47 4.22
CA GLY A 82 -5.85 28.96 5.04
C GLY A 82 -7.07 28.46 4.26
N SER A 83 -7.00 28.41 2.92
CA SER A 83 -7.99 27.80 2.03
C SER A 83 -7.44 26.51 1.42
N PHE A 84 -8.34 25.68 0.87
CA PHE A 84 -8.01 24.53 0.03
C PHE A 84 -8.49 24.70 -1.42
N THR A 85 -8.98 25.90 -1.75
CA THR A 85 -9.58 26.20 -3.06
C THR A 85 -9.32 27.65 -3.42
N SER A 86 -9.10 27.92 -4.70
CA SER A 86 -8.97 29.26 -5.24
C SER A 86 -10.28 30.06 -5.14
N LYS A 87 -10.19 31.40 -5.17
CA LYS A 87 -11.37 32.29 -5.13
C LYS A 87 -12.12 32.38 -6.47
N GLN A 88 -11.42 32.07 -7.56
CA GLN A 88 -11.90 32.17 -8.92
C GLN A 88 -11.47 30.96 -9.73
N GLU A 89 -12.16 30.73 -10.84
CA GLU A 89 -11.76 29.71 -11.81
C GLU A 89 -10.58 30.20 -12.65
N TYR A 90 -9.68 29.29 -12.97
CA TYR A 90 -8.57 29.50 -13.89
C TYR A 90 -8.78 28.65 -15.13
N THR A 91 -8.33 29.18 -16.27
CA THR A 91 -8.38 28.46 -17.55
C THR A 91 -6.99 27.96 -17.86
N VAL A 92 -6.81 26.65 -17.98
CA VAL A 92 -5.53 26.08 -18.41
C VAL A 92 -5.71 25.33 -19.71
N LYS A 93 -4.60 25.17 -20.44
CA LYS A 93 -4.56 24.45 -21.69
C LYS A 93 -3.38 23.48 -21.67
N GLY A 94 -3.58 22.27 -22.18
CA GLY A 94 -2.52 21.28 -22.26
C GLY A 94 -2.93 20.06 -23.07
N VAL A 95 -2.07 19.06 -23.10
CA VAL A 95 -2.32 17.77 -23.78
C VAL A 95 -2.59 16.69 -22.74
N VAL A 96 -3.63 15.89 -22.99
CA VAL A 96 -3.92 14.72 -22.15
C VAL A 96 -2.73 13.75 -22.21
N THR A 97 -2.16 13.38 -21.07
CA THR A 97 -1.06 12.41 -20.98
C THR A 97 -1.54 11.04 -20.50
N ALA A 98 -2.54 11.01 -19.61
CA ALA A 98 -3.14 9.80 -19.09
C ALA A 98 -4.57 10.05 -18.58
N ARG A 99 -5.32 8.96 -18.41
CA ARG A 99 -6.67 8.94 -17.83
C ARG A 99 -6.61 8.30 -16.44
N GLY A 100 -7.34 8.86 -15.49
CA GLY A 100 -7.63 8.25 -14.19
C GLY A 100 -9.08 7.77 -14.18
N GLU A 101 -9.26 6.46 -14.16
CA GLU A 101 -10.57 5.78 -14.24
C GLU A 101 -11.01 5.20 -12.88
N SER A 102 -10.08 4.97 -11.95
CA SER A 102 -10.41 4.37 -10.66
C SER A 102 -9.76 5.05 -9.45
N LEU A 103 -8.43 5.04 -9.32
CA LEU A 103 -7.76 5.63 -8.16
C LEU A 103 -7.90 7.16 -8.21
N PHE A 104 -7.66 7.70 -9.40
CA PHE A 104 -7.96 9.07 -9.75
C PHE A 104 -9.21 9.08 -10.65
N LYS A 105 -10.04 10.13 -10.59
CA LYS A 105 -11.31 10.23 -11.34
C LYS A 105 -11.31 11.46 -12.23
N GLY A 106 -10.58 11.39 -13.34
CA GLY A 106 -10.19 12.56 -14.11
C GLY A 106 -9.12 12.23 -15.14
N PHE A 107 -8.38 13.23 -15.57
CA PHE A 107 -7.30 13.05 -16.55
C PHE A 107 -6.14 13.98 -16.23
N TYR A 108 -4.97 13.64 -16.72
CA TYR A 108 -3.76 14.42 -16.53
C TYR A 108 -3.50 15.28 -17.76
N LEU A 109 -3.18 16.56 -17.54
CA LEU A 109 -2.78 17.51 -18.57
C LEU A 109 -1.32 17.88 -18.42
N HIS A 110 -0.65 18.07 -19.54
CA HIS A 110 0.70 18.59 -19.61
C HIS A 110 0.76 19.83 -20.49
N ASP A 111 1.41 20.88 -20.01
CA ASP A 111 1.74 22.07 -20.77
C ASP A 111 2.93 21.77 -21.67
N LEU A 112 2.76 21.93 -22.99
CA LEU A 112 3.82 21.65 -23.96
C LEU A 112 4.85 22.77 -24.08
N GLU A 113 4.48 24.00 -23.69
CA GLU A 113 5.42 25.13 -23.72
C GLU A 113 6.34 25.07 -22.50
N GLY A 114 5.74 24.81 -21.34
CA GLY A 114 6.41 24.77 -20.04
C GLY A 114 7.16 26.07 -19.71
N ASP A 115 7.90 26.07 -18.60
CA ASP A 115 8.74 27.22 -18.20
C ASP A 115 10.24 26.90 -18.17
N ASN A 116 10.63 25.64 -18.41
CA ASN A 116 12.00 25.11 -18.24
C ASN A 116 12.58 25.31 -16.82
N ASN A 117 11.73 25.54 -15.81
CA ASN A 117 12.15 25.60 -14.43
C ASN A 117 12.10 24.19 -13.82
N PRO A 118 13.22 23.61 -13.39
CA PRO A 118 13.22 22.25 -12.84
C PRO A 118 12.49 22.12 -11.50
N LYS A 119 12.03 23.23 -10.90
CA LYS A 119 11.34 23.29 -9.60
C LYS A 119 9.81 23.36 -9.70
N THR A 120 9.26 23.59 -10.88
CA THR A 120 7.82 23.65 -11.12
C THR A 120 7.40 22.44 -11.94
N SER A 121 6.12 22.07 -11.82
CA SER A 121 5.53 21.02 -12.63
C SER A 121 4.77 21.61 -13.81
N ASP A 122 5.07 21.13 -15.02
CA ASP A 122 4.28 21.40 -16.23
C ASP A 122 3.06 20.47 -16.36
N GLY A 123 2.80 19.64 -15.34
CA GLY A 123 1.68 18.70 -15.29
C GLY A 123 0.63 19.10 -14.26
N VAL A 124 -0.64 18.80 -14.52
CA VAL A 124 -1.71 18.96 -13.53
C VAL A 124 -2.77 17.88 -13.71
N PHE A 125 -3.39 17.49 -12.60
CA PHE A 125 -4.55 16.60 -12.64
C PHE A 125 -5.86 17.41 -12.74
N VAL A 126 -6.74 17.01 -13.66
CA VAL A 126 -8.07 17.59 -13.84
C VAL A 126 -9.12 16.64 -13.27
N TYR A 127 -9.77 17.05 -12.19
CA TYR A 127 -10.77 16.24 -11.50
C TYR A 127 -12.16 16.39 -12.12
N LEU A 128 -12.72 15.26 -12.55
CA LEU A 128 -14.09 15.15 -13.08
C LEU A 128 -15.06 14.60 -12.03
N GLY A 129 -14.59 13.85 -11.05
CA GLY A 129 -15.43 13.18 -10.04
C GLY A 129 -16.30 12.03 -10.57
N GLY A 130 -16.07 11.61 -11.82
CA GLY A 130 -16.80 10.53 -12.49
C GLY A 130 -15.98 9.94 -13.63
N ALA A 131 -16.66 9.19 -14.50
CA ALA A 131 -16.05 8.58 -15.68
C ALA A 131 -15.47 9.66 -16.61
N VAL A 132 -14.31 9.34 -17.20
CA VAL A 132 -13.65 10.23 -18.15
C VAL A 132 -14.32 10.10 -19.52
N PRO A 133 -14.76 11.20 -20.15
CA PRO A 133 -15.30 11.17 -21.52
C PRO A 133 -14.38 10.42 -22.50
N THR A 134 -14.97 9.67 -23.42
CA THR A 134 -14.24 8.76 -24.33
C THR A 134 -13.26 9.48 -25.25
N GLU A 135 -13.55 10.73 -25.58
CA GLU A 135 -12.77 11.65 -26.39
C GLU A 135 -11.50 12.18 -25.71
N LEU A 136 -11.44 12.15 -24.38
CA LEU A 136 -10.27 12.60 -23.60
C LEU A 136 -9.26 11.46 -23.49
N VAL A 137 -8.56 11.21 -24.59
CA VAL A 137 -7.49 10.19 -24.68
C VAL A 137 -6.12 10.86 -24.76
N PRO A 138 -5.04 10.14 -24.40
CA PRO A 138 -3.70 10.68 -24.54
C PRO A 138 -3.41 11.25 -25.93
N GLY A 139 -2.78 12.43 -25.98
CA GLY A 139 -2.46 13.15 -27.21
C GLY A 139 -3.55 14.11 -27.69
N ILE A 140 -4.65 14.27 -26.96
CA ILE A 140 -5.66 15.28 -27.27
C ILE A 140 -5.35 16.57 -26.52
N GLU A 141 -5.29 17.68 -27.24
CA GLU A 141 -5.25 19.01 -26.63
C GLU A 141 -6.61 19.33 -26.00
N VAL A 142 -6.58 19.86 -24.78
CA VAL A 142 -7.78 20.23 -24.03
C VAL A 142 -7.53 21.55 -23.35
N CYS A 143 -8.53 22.40 -23.40
CA CYS A 143 -8.61 23.56 -22.53
C CYS A 143 -9.70 23.35 -21.49
N VAL A 144 -9.41 23.62 -20.22
CA VAL A 144 -10.33 23.43 -19.11
C VAL A 144 -10.43 24.70 -18.29
N GLN A 145 -11.60 24.97 -17.72
CA GLN A 145 -11.80 26.07 -16.77
C GLN A 145 -12.41 25.54 -15.48
N GLY A 146 -11.75 25.79 -14.35
CA GLY A 146 -12.22 25.30 -13.06
C GLY A 146 -11.50 25.94 -11.89
N LEU A 147 -11.93 25.58 -10.69
CA LEU A 147 -11.26 26.01 -9.46
C LEU A 147 -9.98 25.18 -9.27
N VAL A 148 -8.91 25.83 -8.81
CA VAL A 148 -7.69 25.14 -8.36
C VAL A 148 -7.91 24.72 -6.91
N GLU A 149 -7.61 23.46 -6.60
CA GLU A 149 -7.85 22.86 -5.29
C GLU A 149 -6.62 22.11 -4.77
N GLU A 150 -6.37 22.22 -3.47
CA GLU A 150 -5.55 21.29 -2.70
C GLU A 150 -6.42 20.17 -2.16
N LYS A 151 -6.50 19.06 -2.90
CA LYS A 151 -7.35 17.94 -2.53
C LYS A 151 -6.55 16.86 -1.81
N PHE A 152 -6.56 16.90 -0.47
CA PHE A 152 -5.80 15.98 0.38
C PHE A 152 -4.29 15.98 0.05
N GLY A 153 -3.74 17.14 -0.34
CA GLY A 153 -2.34 17.32 -0.70
C GLY A 153 -2.00 17.11 -2.18
N LEU A 154 -3.01 17.01 -3.06
CA LEU A 154 -2.83 17.05 -4.51
C LEU A 154 -3.35 18.39 -5.05
N THR A 155 -2.54 19.11 -5.82
CA THR A 155 -2.96 20.24 -6.63
C THR A 155 -3.73 19.74 -7.85
N GLN A 156 -4.99 20.16 -7.97
CA GLN A 156 -5.85 19.74 -9.08
C GLN A 156 -6.74 20.88 -9.57
N ILE A 157 -7.24 20.74 -10.81
CA ILE A 157 -8.29 21.61 -11.36
C ILE A 157 -9.61 20.88 -11.28
N ASN A 158 -10.53 21.39 -10.47
CA ASN A 158 -11.84 20.80 -10.29
C ASN A 158 -12.85 21.36 -11.30
N ILE A 159 -13.26 20.51 -12.24
CA ILE A 159 -14.35 20.77 -13.19
C ILE A 159 -15.54 19.84 -12.98
N SER A 160 -15.62 19.16 -11.83
CA SER A 160 -16.59 18.10 -11.58
C SER A 160 -18.04 18.57 -11.61
N LYS A 161 -18.31 19.85 -11.33
CA LYS A 161 -19.67 20.42 -11.34
C LYS A 161 -20.13 20.76 -12.76
N ASP A 162 -19.41 21.65 -13.43
CA ASP A 162 -19.88 22.26 -14.68
C ASP A 162 -19.22 21.65 -15.93
N LYS A 163 -18.22 20.77 -15.76
CA LYS A 163 -17.54 20.04 -16.84
C LYS A 163 -17.06 20.98 -17.97
N LYS A 164 -16.55 22.16 -17.62
CA LYS A 164 -16.07 23.19 -18.55
C LYS A 164 -14.74 22.76 -19.18
N PHE A 165 -14.83 22.03 -20.29
CA PHE A 165 -13.68 21.70 -21.12
C PHE A 165 -14.00 21.81 -22.61
N ALA A 166 -12.99 22.14 -23.40
CA ALA A 166 -13.04 22.27 -24.85
C ALA A 166 -11.93 21.41 -25.46
N ILE A 167 -12.27 20.60 -26.45
CA ILE A 167 -11.35 19.68 -27.11
C ILE A 167 -10.72 20.40 -28.31
N GLY A 168 -9.40 20.32 -28.37
CA GLY A 168 -8.58 20.86 -29.45
C GLY A 168 -8.10 19.78 -30.43
N ALA A 169 -6.93 20.04 -31.01
CA ALA A 169 -6.33 19.13 -31.98
C ALA A 169 -5.75 17.87 -31.33
N LYS A 170 -5.64 16.80 -32.13
CA LYS A 170 -4.79 15.65 -31.78
C LYS A 170 -3.34 15.95 -32.12
N VAL A 171 -2.48 15.78 -31.15
CA VAL A 171 -1.02 16.00 -31.21
C VAL A 171 -0.29 14.75 -30.69
N PRO A 172 1.04 14.63 -30.88
CA PRO A 172 1.81 13.57 -30.23
C PRO A 172 1.65 13.60 -28.71
N VAL A 173 1.59 12.42 -28.09
CA VAL A 173 1.57 12.32 -26.62
C VAL A 173 2.92 12.80 -26.09
N PRO A 174 2.96 13.69 -25.08
CA PRO A 174 4.20 14.09 -24.43
C PRO A 174 4.99 12.86 -23.94
N THR A 175 6.30 12.85 -24.20
CA THR A 175 7.20 11.79 -23.75
C THR A 175 7.37 11.83 -22.25
N ALA A 176 7.52 10.67 -21.61
CA ALA A 176 7.81 10.60 -20.18
C ALA A 176 9.16 11.25 -19.87
N ILE A 177 9.22 12.03 -18.79
CA ILE A 177 10.42 12.75 -18.36
C ILE A 177 11.16 11.91 -17.30
N PRO A 178 12.49 11.75 -17.38
CA PRO A 178 13.21 11.01 -16.35
C PRO A 178 12.99 11.61 -14.95
N LEU A 179 12.50 10.79 -14.00
CA LEU A 179 12.41 11.21 -12.60
C LEU A 179 13.83 11.31 -12.03
N LYS A 180 14.28 12.53 -11.76
CA LYS A 180 15.57 12.80 -11.09
C LYS A 180 15.30 13.32 -9.70
N ILE A 181 16.17 12.99 -8.76
CA ILE A 181 16.18 13.55 -7.41
C ILE A 181 17.51 14.27 -7.25
N HIS A 182 17.48 15.57 -7.02
CA HIS A 182 18.67 16.39 -6.84
C HIS A 182 19.31 16.13 -5.45
N SER A 183 20.60 16.49 -5.30
CA SER A 183 21.34 16.21 -4.07
C SER A 183 20.88 17.03 -2.86
N ASP A 184 20.19 18.13 -3.11
CA ASP A 184 19.70 19.12 -2.14
C ASP A 184 18.21 18.98 -1.83
N GLU A 185 17.54 17.95 -2.36
CA GLU A 185 16.12 17.68 -2.13
C GLU A 185 15.86 16.25 -1.62
N SER A 186 14.74 16.08 -0.93
CA SER A 186 14.15 14.79 -0.57
C SER A 186 13.37 14.18 -1.74
N LEU A 187 13.04 12.89 -1.63
CA LEU A 187 12.18 12.24 -2.62
C LEU A 187 10.79 12.89 -2.67
N SER A 188 10.21 13.28 -1.54
CA SER A 188 8.93 13.99 -1.51
C SER A 188 8.98 15.33 -2.25
N GLU A 189 10.02 16.13 -2.03
CA GLU A 189 10.19 17.42 -2.72
C GLU A 189 10.39 17.22 -4.23
N ALA A 190 11.15 16.19 -4.62
CA ALA A 190 11.30 15.81 -6.03
C ALA A 190 9.96 15.39 -6.65
N LEU A 191 9.14 14.61 -5.95
CA LEU A 191 7.83 14.17 -6.47
C LEU A 191 6.84 15.33 -6.57
N GLU A 192 6.91 16.31 -5.67
CA GLU A 192 6.09 17.54 -5.73
C GLU A 192 6.33 18.31 -7.04
N ARG A 193 7.59 18.58 -7.38
CA ARG A 193 7.92 19.28 -8.63
C ARG A 193 7.65 18.48 -9.91
N TYR A 194 7.29 17.20 -9.79
CA TYR A 194 6.76 16.40 -10.90
C TYR A 194 5.26 16.13 -10.79
N GLU A 195 4.53 16.72 -9.83
CA GLU A 195 3.14 16.39 -9.57
C GLU A 195 2.27 16.56 -10.84
N GLY A 196 1.52 15.53 -11.20
CA GLY A 196 0.69 15.53 -12.41
C GLY A 196 1.46 15.27 -13.72
N MET A 197 2.80 15.23 -13.71
CA MET A 197 3.62 14.92 -14.88
C MET A 197 3.73 13.41 -15.12
N LYS A 198 4.00 13.06 -16.38
CA LYS A 198 4.36 11.70 -16.77
C LYS A 198 5.87 11.53 -16.67
N VAL A 199 6.31 10.63 -15.79
CA VAL A 199 7.73 10.35 -15.55
C VAL A 199 8.13 8.96 -15.99
N VAL A 200 9.42 8.75 -16.25
CA VAL A 200 10.03 7.42 -16.46
C VAL A 200 11.11 7.18 -15.42
N LEU A 201 11.15 5.97 -14.86
CA LEU A 201 12.22 5.54 -13.97
C LEU A 201 13.42 5.03 -14.77
N ASP A 202 14.63 5.45 -14.38
CA ASP A 202 15.87 4.98 -14.99
C ASP A 202 16.96 4.70 -13.93
N ALA A 203 18.17 4.42 -14.39
CA ALA A 203 19.33 4.20 -13.52
C ALA A 203 19.59 5.39 -12.56
N GLY A 204 19.30 6.62 -13.00
CA GLY A 204 19.51 7.84 -12.22
C GLY A 204 18.35 8.23 -11.30
N SER A 205 17.15 7.65 -11.46
CA SER A 205 16.08 7.79 -10.46
C SER A 205 16.45 7.13 -9.14
N ASP A 206 17.28 6.09 -9.18
CA ASP A 206 17.83 5.37 -8.02
C ASP A 206 16.77 4.96 -6.97
N LEU A 207 15.56 4.64 -7.42
CA LEU A 207 14.49 4.13 -6.58
C LEU A 207 14.67 2.63 -6.35
N LYS A 208 14.82 2.25 -5.08
CA LYS A 208 14.94 0.87 -4.63
C LYS A 208 13.63 0.38 -4.04
N VAL A 209 13.27 -0.85 -4.34
CA VAL A 209 12.11 -1.50 -3.73
C VAL A 209 12.31 -1.63 -2.21
N SER A 210 11.40 -1.05 -1.44
CA SER A 210 11.31 -1.16 0.02
C SER A 210 10.28 -2.17 0.48
N ARG A 211 9.17 -2.29 -0.26
CA ARG A 211 8.15 -3.30 -0.08
C ARG A 211 7.76 -3.85 -1.44
N ASN A 212 8.12 -5.11 -1.69
CA ASN A 212 7.95 -5.77 -2.97
C ASN A 212 6.48 -6.00 -3.36
N PHE A 213 5.59 -6.20 -2.39
CA PHE A 213 4.16 -6.37 -2.64
C PHE A 213 3.31 -6.08 -1.39
N SER A 214 2.10 -5.56 -1.59
CA SER A 214 1.02 -5.57 -0.60
C SER A 214 -0.33 -5.51 -1.31
N PHE A 215 -1.33 -6.08 -0.65
CA PHE A 215 -2.74 -5.93 -1.02
C PHE A 215 -3.47 -5.20 0.10
N ASP A 216 -3.98 -4.00 -0.19
CA ASP A 216 -4.89 -3.30 0.71
C ASP A 216 -6.28 -3.92 0.58
N TYR A 217 -6.72 -4.62 1.63
CA TYR A 217 -8.02 -5.30 1.66
C TYR A 217 -9.21 -4.34 1.69
N SER A 218 -9.07 -3.14 2.26
CA SER A 218 -10.13 -2.14 2.32
C SER A 218 -10.36 -1.52 0.94
N ALA A 219 -9.27 -1.08 0.30
CA ALA A 219 -9.34 -0.49 -1.03
C ALA A 219 -9.48 -1.53 -2.16
N LYS A 220 -9.08 -2.79 -1.90
CA LYS A 220 -8.91 -3.90 -2.86
C LYS A 220 -7.90 -3.55 -3.96
N ARG A 221 -6.67 -3.20 -3.57
CA ARG A 221 -5.62 -2.70 -4.48
C ARG A 221 -4.26 -3.32 -4.17
N ASN A 222 -3.51 -3.62 -5.23
CA ASN A 222 -2.13 -4.06 -5.14
C ASN A 222 -1.21 -2.85 -5.24
N ASN A 223 -0.14 -2.83 -4.45
CA ASN A 223 0.89 -1.81 -4.55
C ASN A 223 2.25 -2.31 -4.06
N LEU A 224 3.30 -1.65 -4.52
CA LEU A 224 4.65 -1.76 -3.98
C LEU A 224 5.10 -0.41 -3.41
N VAL A 225 6.16 -0.39 -2.61
CA VAL A 225 6.79 0.85 -2.14
C VAL A 225 8.24 0.86 -2.58
N ALA A 226 8.67 1.99 -3.12
CA ALA A 226 10.06 2.28 -3.41
C ALA A 226 10.55 3.49 -2.59
N SER A 227 11.87 3.62 -2.47
CA SER A 227 12.55 4.68 -1.74
C SER A 227 13.84 5.07 -2.45
N TYR A 228 14.29 6.31 -2.28
CA TYR A 228 15.50 6.78 -2.94
C TYR A 228 16.76 6.18 -2.28
N ARG A 229 17.70 5.72 -3.11
CA ARG A 229 19.03 5.14 -2.80
C ARG A 229 19.05 3.78 -2.10
N ALA A 230 18.19 3.56 -1.11
CA ALA A 230 18.21 2.33 -0.31
C ALA A 230 16.82 1.94 0.21
N PRO A 231 16.56 0.64 0.45
CA PRO A 231 15.36 0.20 1.15
C PRO A 231 15.21 0.81 2.55
N LEU A 232 13.96 1.10 2.92
CA LEU A 232 13.64 1.68 4.21
C LEU A 232 13.73 0.63 5.33
N MET A 233 14.49 0.96 6.36
CA MET A 233 14.60 0.14 7.56
C MET A 233 13.45 0.44 8.51
N LYS A 234 12.90 -0.60 9.15
CA LYS A 234 11.97 -0.40 10.27
C LYS A 234 12.72 0.31 11.40
N PRO A 235 12.23 1.45 11.93
CA PRO A 235 13.00 2.21 12.92
C PRO A 235 13.39 1.40 14.15
N THR A 236 12.48 0.53 14.63
CA THR A 236 12.70 -0.33 15.78
C THR A 236 13.68 -1.48 15.56
N GLN A 237 14.14 -1.68 14.32
CA GLN A 237 15.23 -2.60 14.01
C GLN A 237 16.60 -1.99 14.32
N LEU A 238 16.70 -0.66 14.36
CA LEU A 238 17.95 0.07 14.60
C LEU A 238 17.97 0.80 15.95
N TYR A 239 16.81 1.22 16.44
CA TYR A 239 16.67 2.03 17.65
C TYR A 239 15.61 1.48 18.59
N PRO A 240 15.72 1.70 19.91
CA PRO A 240 14.66 1.34 20.85
C PRO A 240 13.31 1.98 20.48
N ALA A 241 12.21 1.27 20.72
CA ALA A 241 10.88 1.80 20.45
C ALA A 241 10.63 3.11 21.22
N LEU A 242 9.98 4.07 20.54
CA LEU A 242 9.65 5.41 21.06
C LEU A 242 10.86 6.30 21.38
N SER A 243 12.09 5.91 21.02
CA SER A 243 13.24 6.81 21.13
C SER A 243 13.15 7.95 20.10
N ASN A 244 13.86 9.05 20.37
CA ASN A 244 13.90 10.20 19.45
C ASN A 244 14.45 9.80 18.07
N GLU A 245 15.43 8.89 18.03
CA GLU A 245 16.03 8.35 16.81
C GLU A 245 15.03 7.49 16.03
N ALA A 246 14.23 6.66 16.72
CA ALA A 246 13.18 5.88 16.07
C ALA A 246 12.09 6.77 15.45
N LEU A 247 11.69 7.84 16.15
CA LEU A 247 10.71 8.82 15.65
C LEU A 247 11.28 9.64 14.48
N ALA A 248 12.54 10.07 14.57
CA ALA A 248 13.22 10.79 13.51
C ALA A 248 13.36 9.94 12.24
N LEU A 249 13.78 8.67 12.37
CA LEU A 249 13.87 7.75 11.24
C LEU A 249 12.47 7.42 10.67
N ALA A 250 11.44 7.31 11.51
CA ALA A 250 10.07 7.15 11.01
C ALA A 250 9.64 8.33 10.14
N LYS A 251 9.95 9.58 10.55
CA LYS A 251 9.69 10.76 9.71
C LYS A 251 10.51 10.74 8.42
N ALA A 252 11.81 10.48 8.51
CA ALA A 252 12.68 10.42 7.33
C ALA A 252 12.24 9.34 6.32
N ASN A 253 11.73 8.21 6.79
CA ASN A 253 11.18 7.17 5.94
C ASN A 253 9.91 7.64 5.19
N LEU A 254 9.04 8.42 5.84
CA LEU A 254 7.84 8.98 5.20
C LEU A 254 8.19 9.99 4.10
N ASP A 255 9.22 10.81 4.32
CA ASP A 255 9.72 11.77 3.33
C ASP A 255 10.51 11.07 2.19
N ASN A 256 10.91 9.80 2.38
CA ASN A 256 11.71 9.02 1.44
C ASN A 256 10.98 7.78 0.87
N GLN A 257 9.65 7.83 0.74
CA GLN A 257 8.89 6.73 0.14
C GLN A 257 7.96 7.19 -0.97
N VAL A 258 7.75 6.32 -1.95
CA VAL A 258 6.73 6.47 -2.99
C VAL A 258 6.02 5.14 -3.22
N VAL A 259 4.70 5.20 -3.36
CA VAL A 259 3.88 4.02 -3.66
C VAL A 259 3.82 3.84 -5.18
N ILE A 260 3.96 2.62 -5.68
CA ILE A 260 3.78 2.32 -7.11
C ILE A 260 2.61 1.36 -7.29
N GLU A 261 1.66 1.73 -8.13
CA GLU A 261 0.45 0.95 -8.39
C GLU A 261 -0.14 1.23 -9.79
N SER A 262 -1.10 0.43 -10.23
CA SER A 262 -1.93 0.72 -11.40
C SER A 262 -3.04 1.71 -11.04
N ASP A 263 -3.68 2.40 -11.98
CA ASP A 263 -4.90 3.17 -11.66
C ASP A 263 -6.07 2.24 -11.32
N LEU A 264 -6.27 1.19 -12.14
CA LEU A 264 -7.36 0.22 -11.96
C LEU A 264 -7.10 -0.74 -10.80
N LYS A 265 -8.19 -1.22 -10.18
CA LYS A 265 -8.14 -2.28 -9.17
C LYS A 265 -7.86 -3.63 -9.83
N ALA A 266 -7.17 -4.50 -9.10
CA ALA A 266 -6.90 -5.87 -9.52
C ALA A 266 -7.06 -6.84 -8.35
N PRO A 267 -7.35 -8.14 -8.60
CA PRO A 267 -7.36 -9.16 -7.57
C PRO A 267 -6.02 -9.26 -6.81
N ASN A 268 -6.06 -9.80 -5.59
CA ASN A 268 -4.86 -10.06 -4.81
C ASN A 268 -3.90 -10.97 -5.60
N GLY A 269 -2.64 -10.56 -5.69
CA GLY A 269 -1.57 -11.27 -6.40
C GLY A 269 -1.43 -10.90 -7.88
N VAL A 270 -2.28 -10.01 -8.40
CA VAL A 270 -2.23 -9.53 -9.79
C VAL A 270 -1.68 -8.11 -9.84
N ILE A 271 -0.53 -7.90 -10.47
CA ILE A 271 0.08 -6.58 -10.67
C ILE A 271 -0.11 -6.17 -12.14
N PRO A 272 -1.07 -5.29 -12.50
CA PRO A 272 -1.42 -5.05 -13.91
C PRO A 272 -0.28 -4.50 -14.76
N TYR A 273 0.61 -3.70 -14.18
CA TYR A 273 1.78 -3.16 -14.86
C TYR A 273 2.97 -4.12 -14.88
N PHE A 274 2.87 -5.30 -14.24
CA PHE A 274 3.90 -6.34 -14.29
C PHE A 274 3.24 -7.72 -14.43
N PRO A 275 2.74 -8.07 -15.63
CA PRO A 275 1.93 -9.26 -15.85
C PRO A 275 2.69 -10.58 -15.61
N ASP A 276 4.02 -10.57 -15.74
CA ASP A 276 4.85 -11.76 -15.53
C ASP A 276 5.16 -12.02 -14.04
N PHE A 277 4.59 -11.24 -13.11
CA PHE A 277 4.85 -11.37 -11.68
C PHE A 277 4.56 -12.79 -11.16
N ASN A 278 5.60 -13.47 -10.67
CA ASN A 278 5.51 -14.80 -10.09
C ASN A 278 6.70 -15.08 -9.16
N ALA A 279 6.63 -16.17 -8.38
CA ALA A 279 7.64 -16.48 -7.38
C ALA A 279 8.95 -17.08 -7.95
N GLU A 280 8.96 -17.54 -9.20
CA GLU A 280 10.07 -18.31 -9.80
C GLU A 280 10.98 -17.44 -10.68
N THR A 281 10.39 -16.74 -11.65
CA THR A 281 11.12 -15.99 -12.69
C THR A 281 10.79 -14.50 -12.70
N GLY A 282 9.59 -14.13 -12.26
CA GLY A 282 9.07 -12.77 -12.24
C GLY A 282 8.99 -12.16 -10.84
N TYR A 283 9.90 -12.54 -9.94
CA TYR A 283 9.85 -12.08 -8.55
C TYR A 283 10.44 -10.67 -8.41
N ILE A 284 10.00 -9.94 -7.37
CA ILE A 284 10.53 -8.63 -6.98
C ILE A 284 11.22 -8.80 -5.62
N ARG A 285 12.45 -8.30 -5.49
CA ARG A 285 13.18 -8.28 -4.22
C ARG A 285 13.22 -6.89 -3.62
N VAL A 286 13.30 -6.84 -2.30
CA VAL A 286 13.71 -5.62 -1.60
C VAL A 286 15.14 -5.28 -2.01
N GLY A 287 15.39 -4.02 -2.38
CA GLY A 287 16.66 -3.54 -2.90
C GLY A 287 16.79 -3.53 -4.42
N ASP A 288 15.87 -4.17 -5.16
CA ASP A 288 15.87 -4.07 -6.62
C ASP A 288 15.64 -2.63 -7.06
N GLN A 289 16.33 -2.21 -8.11
CA GLN A 289 16.09 -0.92 -8.75
C GLN A 289 15.11 -1.07 -9.90
N ILE A 290 14.08 -0.22 -9.92
CA ILE A 290 13.07 -0.23 -10.98
C ILE A 290 13.52 0.72 -12.11
N GLN A 291 13.47 0.25 -13.35
CA GLN A 291 13.75 1.03 -14.56
C GLN A 291 12.60 0.87 -15.58
N ASN A 292 12.57 1.71 -16.61
CA ASN A 292 11.63 1.71 -17.74
C ASN A 292 10.13 1.81 -17.37
N LEU A 293 9.79 1.93 -16.09
CA LEU A 293 8.43 2.19 -15.64
C LEU A 293 8.07 3.64 -15.96
N GLU A 294 7.06 3.82 -16.80
CA GLU A 294 6.41 5.12 -17.02
C GLU A 294 5.19 5.26 -16.11
N ALA A 295 5.06 6.38 -15.43
CA ALA A 295 3.99 6.61 -14.48
C ALA A 295 3.56 8.07 -14.41
N MET A 296 2.31 8.30 -14.04
CA MET A 296 1.87 9.63 -13.60
C MET A 296 2.22 9.82 -12.13
N VAL A 297 2.78 10.98 -11.80
CA VAL A 297 2.98 11.38 -10.40
C VAL A 297 1.68 11.95 -9.85
N GLY A 298 1.26 11.50 -8.68
CA GLY A 298 0.14 12.09 -7.97
C GLY A 298 0.21 11.83 -6.47
N TYR A 299 -0.74 12.39 -5.74
CA TYR A 299 -0.82 12.26 -4.29
C TYR A 299 -2.19 11.75 -3.87
N SER A 300 -2.24 10.72 -3.02
CA SER A 300 -3.49 10.33 -2.36
C SER A 300 -3.28 9.49 -1.11
N TYR A 301 -4.21 9.62 -0.15
CA TYR A 301 -4.17 8.93 1.14
C TYR A 301 -2.86 9.16 1.92
N GLY A 302 -2.30 10.38 1.85
CA GLY A 302 -1.10 10.76 2.60
C GLY A 302 0.21 10.21 2.01
N SER A 303 0.26 9.93 0.71
CA SER A 303 1.45 9.40 0.05
C SER A 303 1.52 9.84 -1.41
N TYR A 304 2.74 10.15 -1.88
CA TYR A 304 3.02 10.24 -3.29
C TYR A 304 2.92 8.87 -3.95
N ARG A 305 2.50 8.88 -5.21
CA ARG A 305 2.20 7.70 -6.01
C ARG A 305 2.76 7.85 -7.42
N LEU A 306 3.35 6.78 -7.91
CA LEU A 306 3.61 6.55 -9.32
C LEU A 306 2.53 5.61 -9.84
N VAL A 307 1.59 6.17 -10.60
CA VAL A 307 0.50 5.42 -11.23
C VAL A 307 0.99 4.93 -12.59
N ALA A 308 1.29 3.64 -12.68
CA ALA A 308 1.90 3.04 -13.86
C ALA A 308 1.01 3.20 -15.10
N THR A 309 1.65 3.58 -16.21
CA THR A 309 1.00 3.83 -17.52
C THR A 309 1.48 2.89 -18.62
N ASN A 310 2.54 2.11 -18.35
CA ASN A 310 3.02 1.04 -19.20
C ASN A 310 3.17 -0.27 -18.42
N THR A 311 3.52 -1.34 -19.13
CA THR A 311 3.91 -2.62 -18.53
C THR A 311 5.42 -2.73 -18.48
N VAL A 312 5.94 -3.26 -17.38
CA VAL A 312 7.35 -3.67 -17.19
C VAL A 312 7.45 -5.18 -17.11
N THR A 313 8.68 -5.68 -17.20
CA THR A 313 9.08 -7.09 -17.16
C THR A 313 10.10 -7.33 -16.04
N SER A 314 10.50 -8.59 -15.82
CA SER A 314 11.48 -8.90 -14.79
C SER A 314 12.86 -8.29 -15.04
N THR A 315 13.22 -7.99 -16.29
CA THR A 315 14.50 -7.34 -16.63
C THR A 315 14.56 -5.87 -16.23
N ASP A 316 13.41 -5.26 -15.98
CA ASP A 316 13.28 -3.87 -15.53
C ASP A 316 13.51 -3.72 -14.01
N PHE A 317 13.56 -4.84 -13.28
CA PHE A 317 13.96 -4.90 -11.88
C PHE A 317 15.44 -5.27 -11.79
N VAL A 318 16.31 -4.26 -11.83
CA VAL A 318 17.76 -4.44 -11.79
C VAL A 318 18.19 -4.89 -10.40
N ARG A 319 18.72 -6.11 -10.35
CA ARG A 319 19.16 -6.80 -9.14
C ARG A 319 20.53 -6.30 -8.69
N LEU A 320 20.60 -5.67 -7.52
CA LEU A 320 21.88 -5.31 -6.91
C LEU A 320 22.55 -6.49 -6.21
N GLN A 321 21.75 -7.35 -5.58
CA GLN A 321 22.19 -8.53 -4.83
C GLN A 321 21.17 -9.65 -5.05
N ASP A 322 21.39 -10.50 -6.04
CA ASP A 322 20.48 -11.62 -6.31
C ASP A 322 20.74 -12.82 -5.39
N ARG A 323 19.78 -13.74 -5.34
CA ARG A 323 19.84 -14.95 -4.51
C ARG A 323 20.87 -15.89 -5.11
N VAL A 324 21.87 -16.21 -4.32
CA VAL A 324 22.73 -17.36 -4.55
C VAL A 324 22.01 -18.65 -4.15
N THR A 325 22.40 -19.77 -4.76
CA THR A 325 21.80 -21.10 -4.47
C THR A 325 22.07 -21.55 -3.04
N ALA A 326 23.20 -21.18 -2.46
CA ALA A 326 23.54 -21.36 -1.05
C ALA A 326 24.48 -20.25 -0.55
N PRO A 327 24.47 -19.91 0.75
CA PRO A 327 25.46 -19.03 1.34
C PRO A 327 26.87 -19.63 1.25
N ALA A 328 27.89 -18.77 1.20
CA ALA A 328 29.27 -19.22 1.41
C ALA A 328 29.45 -19.59 2.89
N ILE A 329 29.74 -20.87 3.16
CA ILE A 329 30.00 -21.38 4.52
C ILE A 329 31.51 -21.30 4.79
N ALA A 330 31.89 -20.76 5.96
CA ALA A 330 33.29 -20.75 6.39
C ALA A 330 33.78 -22.20 6.59
N SER A 331 34.98 -22.52 6.10
CA SER A 331 35.58 -23.85 6.22
C SER A 331 36.06 -24.23 7.63
N GLN A 332 35.79 -23.39 8.62
CA GLN A 332 36.28 -23.52 10.01
C GLN A 332 35.15 -23.72 11.04
N GLY A 333 33.90 -23.90 10.59
CA GLY A 333 32.78 -24.12 11.50
C GLY A 333 32.52 -25.61 11.77
N ASP A 334 32.47 -26.00 13.05
CA ASP A 334 32.17 -27.38 13.46
C ASP A 334 30.66 -27.68 13.55
N ILE A 335 29.82 -26.64 13.61
CA ILE A 335 28.37 -26.73 13.84
C ILE A 335 27.66 -25.67 13.01
N ARG A 336 26.56 -26.05 12.37
CA ARG A 336 25.62 -25.18 11.67
C ARG A 336 24.41 -24.93 12.56
N VAL A 337 24.13 -23.66 12.84
CA VAL A 337 22.98 -23.25 13.66
C VAL A 337 22.08 -22.35 12.82
N ALA A 338 20.78 -22.61 12.85
CA ALA A 338 19.79 -21.82 12.14
C ALA A 338 18.55 -21.54 12.99
N SER A 339 17.78 -20.55 12.56
CA SER A 339 16.44 -20.30 13.06
C SER A 339 15.46 -20.25 11.90
N PHE A 340 14.26 -20.79 12.09
CA PHE A 340 13.26 -20.87 11.03
C PHE A 340 11.84 -20.65 11.58
N ASN A 341 11.21 -19.54 11.17
CA ASN A 341 9.80 -19.32 11.43
C ASN A 341 8.98 -20.11 10.42
N VAL A 342 8.19 -21.07 10.90
CA VAL A 342 7.42 -22.01 10.07
C VAL A 342 6.02 -21.51 9.71
N LEU A 343 5.71 -20.25 10.07
CA LEU A 343 4.50 -19.51 9.72
C LEU A 343 3.21 -20.22 10.18
N ASN A 344 3.04 -20.35 11.50
CA ASN A 344 1.93 -21.06 12.14
C ASN A 344 1.72 -22.49 11.59
N PHE A 345 2.65 -23.40 11.87
CA PHE A 345 2.49 -24.81 11.50
C PHE A 345 1.60 -25.55 12.51
N PHE A 346 0.38 -25.89 12.09
CA PHE A 346 -0.62 -26.61 12.87
C PHE A 346 -0.99 -27.93 12.18
N ASN A 347 -1.24 -28.98 12.97
CA ASN A 347 -1.61 -30.30 12.48
C ASN A 347 -3.01 -30.76 12.93
N GLU A 348 -3.84 -29.86 13.47
CA GLU A 348 -5.20 -30.19 13.94
C GLU A 348 -6.07 -30.81 12.84
N VAL A 349 -5.94 -30.32 11.59
CA VAL A 349 -6.69 -30.82 10.42
C VAL A 349 -6.38 -32.28 10.03
N VAL A 350 -5.31 -32.85 10.58
CA VAL A 350 -4.94 -34.27 10.41
C VAL A 350 -4.95 -35.03 11.75
N GLY A 351 -5.72 -34.55 12.73
CA GLY A 351 -5.90 -35.24 14.01
C GLY A 351 -4.83 -34.93 15.07
N GLY A 352 -4.07 -33.85 14.89
CA GLY A 352 -3.14 -33.36 15.90
C GLY A 352 -3.84 -32.93 17.20
N ASP A 353 -3.09 -32.98 18.29
CA ASP A 353 -3.58 -32.57 19.61
C ASP A 353 -4.01 -31.09 19.64
N THR A 354 -4.93 -30.75 20.55
CA THR A 354 -5.37 -29.37 20.75
C THR A 354 -4.30 -28.52 21.45
N ASN A 355 -4.25 -27.23 21.08
CA ASN A 355 -3.43 -26.21 21.76
C ASN A 355 -4.20 -25.55 22.93
N PRO A 356 -3.53 -24.85 23.88
CA PRO A 356 -4.16 -24.26 25.06
C PRO A 356 -5.35 -23.34 24.78
N THR A 357 -5.37 -22.72 23.60
CA THR A 357 -6.41 -21.75 23.24
C THR A 357 -7.55 -22.36 22.43
N GLY A 358 -7.38 -23.59 21.91
CA GLY A 358 -8.31 -24.23 20.99
C GLY A 358 -8.49 -23.51 19.66
N LYS A 359 -7.61 -22.55 19.32
CA LYS A 359 -7.67 -21.78 18.07
C LYS A 359 -6.64 -22.29 17.08
N ASN A 360 -7.10 -22.61 15.87
CA ASN A 360 -6.21 -22.88 14.74
C ASN A 360 -5.74 -21.55 14.11
N ARG A 361 -4.43 -21.41 13.88
CA ARG A 361 -3.83 -20.29 13.12
C ARG A 361 -3.09 -20.75 11.86
N GLY A 362 -3.09 -22.05 11.57
CA GLY A 362 -2.43 -22.64 10.42
C GLY A 362 -3.40 -22.95 9.28
N ALA A 363 -3.05 -23.98 8.51
CA ALA A 363 -3.84 -24.48 7.39
C ALA A 363 -5.28 -24.86 7.81
N LEU A 364 -6.24 -24.62 6.91
CA LEU A 364 -7.66 -24.91 7.12
C LEU A 364 -8.10 -26.24 6.50
N SER A 365 -7.23 -26.87 5.71
CA SER A 365 -7.44 -28.17 5.10
C SER A 365 -6.19 -29.04 5.18
N GLU A 366 -6.38 -30.36 5.11
CA GLU A 366 -5.28 -31.33 5.05
C GLU A 366 -4.34 -31.04 3.88
N ALA A 367 -4.87 -30.74 2.69
CA ALA A 367 -4.07 -30.46 1.50
C ALA A 367 -3.15 -29.24 1.69
N GLU A 368 -3.64 -28.16 2.30
CA GLU A 368 -2.84 -26.98 2.62
C GLU A 368 -1.78 -27.27 3.69
N MET A 369 -2.13 -28.07 4.71
CA MET A 369 -1.18 -28.46 5.76
C MET A 369 -0.05 -29.32 5.18
N VAL A 370 -0.39 -30.31 4.35
CA VAL A 370 0.60 -31.16 3.67
C VAL A 370 1.51 -30.29 2.78
N LEU A 371 0.94 -29.35 2.02
CA LEU A 371 1.73 -28.42 1.20
C LEU A 371 2.68 -27.57 2.06
N GLN A 372 2.20 -27.03 3.18
CA GLN A 372 3.01 -26.26 4.12
C GLN A 372 4.14 -27.12 4.70
N ARG A 373 3.82 -28.32 5.19
CA ARG A 373 4.79 -29.28 5.75
C ARG A 373 5.87 -29.61 4.74
N THR A 374 5.51 -29.94 3.51
CA THR A 374 6.47 -30.26 2.43
C THR A 374 7.42 -29.09 2.17
N LYS A 375 6.91 -27.85 2.13
CA LYS A 375 7.75 -26.65 1.96
C LYS A 375 8.71 -26.47 3.14
N ILE A 376 8.24 -26.65 4.37
CA ILE A 376 9.07 -26.55 5.58
C ILE A 376 10.14 -27.65 5.59
N VAL A 377 9.78 -28.90 5.32
CA VAL A 377 10.71 -30.04 5.29
C VAL A 377 11.77 -29.86 4.22
N ASN A 378 11.39 -29.43 3.00
CA ASN A 378 12.35 -29.14 1.93
C ASN A 378 13.33 -28.03 2.34
N ALA A 379 12.85 -26.99 3.02
CA ALA A 379 13.70 -25.91 3.50
C ALA A 379 14.65 -26.37 4.62
N LEU A 380 14.16 -27.13 5.60
CA LEU A 380 15.00 -27.69 6.68
C LEU A 380 16.07 -28.65 6.14
N THR A 381 15.71 -29.48 5.17
CA THR A 381 16.63 -30.41 4.50
C THR A 381 17.71 -29.67 3.74
N ALA A 382 17.34 -28.66 2.93
CA ALA A 382 18.30 -27.87 2.15
C ALA A 382 19.18 -26.95 3.00
N MET A 383 18.66 -26.48 4.13
CA MET A 383 19.39 -25.68 5.11
C MET A 383 20.47 -26.50 5.81
N ASP A 384 20.21 -27.79 6.04
CA ASP A 384 21.12 -28.78 6.61
C ASP A 384 21.84 -28.23 7.85
N ALA A 385 21.10 -27.75 8.85
CA ALA A 385 21.67 -27.23 10.08
C ALA A 385 21.75 -28.31 11.15
N ASP A 386 22.76 -28.29 12.02
CA ASP A 386 22.88 -29.28 13.09
C ASP A 386 22.00 -28.94 14.29
N ILE A 387 21.64 -27.66 14.45
CA ILE A 387 20.68 -27.15 15.43
C ILE A 387 19.73 -26.15 14.73
N VAL A 388 18.42 -26.31 14.91
CA VAL A 388 17.40 -25.42 14.35
C VAL A 388 16.45 -24.92 15.43
N GLY A 389 16.42 -23.60 15.65
CA GLY A 389 15.39 -22.93 16.43
C GLY A 389 14.13 -22.70 15.59
N LEU A 390 13.02 -23.33 15.94
CA LEU A 390 11.73 -23.15 15.29
C LEU A 390 10.91 -22.06 15.98
N MET A 391 10.19 -21.27 15.20
CA MET A 391 9.18 -20.32 15.68
C MET A 391 7.85 -20.60 15.01
N GLU A 392 6.75 -20.39 15.75
CA GLU A 392 5.37 -20.56 15.27
C GLU A 392 4.97 -22.02 14.98
N ILE A 393 5.46 -22.96 15.78
CA ILE A 393 4.93 -24.33 15.82
C ILE A 393 3.69 -24.34 16.71
N ALA A 394 2.63 -25.08 16.38
CA ALA A 394 1.48 -25.22 17.27
C ALA A 394 1.90 -25.75 18.64
N ASN A 395 1.41 -25.10 19.70
CA ASN A 395 1.70 -25.45 21.07
C ASN A 395 0.76 -26.55 21.55
N ASN A 396 0.86 -27.76 21.00
CA ASN A 396 0.00 -28.90 21.36
C ASN A 396 0.76 -30.03 22.08
N GLY A 397 1.90 -29.69 22.69
CA GLY A 397 2.71 -30.57 23.51
C GLY A 397 3.89 -31.19 22.76
N PHE A 398 4.39 -32.30 23.29
CA PHE A 398 5.61 -32.98 22.82
C PHE A 398 5.38 -34.48 22.57
N GLY A 399 4.11 -34.93 22.54
CA GLY A 399 3.74 -36.32 22.30
C GLY A 399 3.62 -36.67 20.82
N GLU A 400 3.21 -37.89 20.52
CA GLU A 400 3.11 -38.45 19.16
C GLU A 400 2.23 -37.63 18.22
N LEU A 401 1.16 -37.01 18.73
CA LEU A 401 0.22 -36.20 17.95
C LEU A 401 0.58 -34.70 17.91
N SER A 402 1.72 -34.31 18.48
CA SER A 402 2.16 -32.91 18.48
C SER A 402 2.63 -32.44 17.10
N ALA A 403 2.51 -31.15 16.83
CA ALA A 403 2.96 -30.56 15.58
C ALA A 403 4.49 -30.67 15.41
N ILE A 404 5.27 -30.58 16.50
CA ILE A 404 6.72 -30.74 16.43
C ILE A 404 7.13 -32.17 16.10
N GLN A 405 6.46 -33.18 16.68
CA GLN A 405 6.70 -34.59 16.32
C GLN A 405 6.29 -34.86 14.87
N HIS A 406 5.11 -34.40 14.46
CA HIS A 406 4.62 -34.57 13.10
C HIS A 406 5.54 -33.93 12.03
N LEU A 407 6.15 -32.79 12.36
CA LEU A 407 7.18 -32.18 11.52
C LEU A 407 8.49 -32.99 11.52
N LEU A 408 8.92 -33.45 12.70
CA LEU A 408 10.13 -34.26 12.87
C LEU A 408 10.06 -35.55 12.06
N ASP A 409 8.94 -36.26 12.12
CA ASP A 409 8.73 -37.53 11.41
C ASP A 409 8.82 -37.32 9.90
N ALA A 410 8.18 -36.27 9.39
CA ALA A 410 8.21 -35.94 7.97
C ALA A 410 9.61 -35.51 7.50
N LEU A 411 10.37 -34.82 8.36
CA LEU A 411 11.76 -34.45 8.08
C LEU A 411 12.66 -35.69 8.06
N ASN A 412 12.63 -36.51 9.11
CA ASN A 412 13.48 -37.68 9.24
C ASN A 412 13.17 -38.75 8.20
N ALA A 413 11.95 -38.81 7.66
CA ALA A 413 11.62 -39.67 6.53
C ALA A 413 12.39 -39.33 5.24
N GLN A 414 12.98 -38.13 5.13
CA GLN A 414 13.82 -37.71 4.00
C GLN A 414 15.32 -37.89 4.26
N LEU A 415 15.71 -38.34 5.45
CA LEU A 415 17.09 -38.33 5.93
C LEU A 415 17.59 -39.75 6.22
N SER A 416 18.91 -39.91 6.24
CA SER A 416 19.53 -41.12 6.75
C SER A 416 19.40 -41.17 8.29
N ASN A 417 19.59 -42.35 8.88
CA ASN A 417 19.61 -42.48 10.35
C ASN A 417 20.74 -41.65 11.00
N GLU A 418 21.86 -41.45 10.30
CA GLU A 418 22.98 -40.64 10.78
C GLU A 418 22.63 -39.14 10.79
N ASP A 419 21.73 -38.73 9.89
CA ASP A 419 21.30 -37.36 9.68
C ASP A 419 20.00 -37.01 10.41
N ALA A 420 19.36 -37.99 11.03
CA ALA A 420 18.08 -37.82 11.70
C ALA A 420 18.18 -36.80 12.85
N TYR A 421 17.15 -35.96 12.94
CA TYR A 421 17.01 -35.00 14.02
C TYR A 421 16.28 -35.63 15.22
N ALA A 422 16.45 -34.98 16.37
CA ALA A 422 15.56 -35.08 17.52
C ALA A 422 15.09 -33.66 17.90
N PHE A 423 14.03 -33.55 18.70
CA PHE A 423 13.63 -32.27 19.28
C PHE A 423 13.90 -32.21 20.78
N VAL A 424 14.03 -30.99 21.31
CA VAL A 424 14.18 -30.73 22.74
C VAL A 424 12.80 -30.63 23.41
N SER A 425 12.57 -31.44 24.45
CA SER A 425 11.36 -31.38 25.28
C SER A 425 11.62 -30.70 26.63
N LEU A 426 10.58 -30.11 27.21
CA LEU A 426 10.61 -29.65 28.60
C LEU A 426 10.42 -30.79 29.60
N ARG A 427 10.93 -30.60 30.82
CA ARG A 427 10.51 -31.40 31.97
C ARG A 427 9.06 -31.13 32.33
N ASP A 428 8.39 -32.13 32.89
CA ASP A 428 6.97 -32.03 33.24
C ASP A 428 6.66 -30.85 34.18
N GLN A 429 7.55 -30.57 35.14
CA GLN A 429 7.37 -29.45 36.08
C GLN A 429 7.45 -28.07 35.42
N ASP A 430 8.10 -27.97 34.24
CA ASP A 430 8.27 -26.71 33.50
C ASP A 430 7.17 -26.52 32.44
N LYS A 431 6.27 -27.51 32.27
CA LYS A 431 5.16 -27.45 31.31
C LYS A 431 3.95 -26.71 31.90
N TYR A 432 3.38 -25.80 31.12
CA TYR A 432 2.08 -25.20 31.39
C TYR A 432 0.98 -26.26 31.25
N GLN A 433 0.13 -26.40 32.27
CA GLN A 433 -0.90 -27.45 32.35
C GLN A 433 -0.35 -28.86 32.08
N GLN A 434 0.88 -29.15 32.54
CA GLN A 434 1.56 -30.45 32.38
C GLN A 434 1.77 -30.90 30.92
N LYS A 435 1.46 -30.06 29.93
CA LYS A 435 1.49 -30.44 28.50
C LYS A 435 2.23 -29.42 27.63
N TYR A 436 2.02 -28.13 27.86
CA TYR A 436 2.31 -27.08 26.89
C TYR A 436 3.54 -26.25 27.25
N PHE A 437 4.11 -25.57 26.25
CA PHE A 437 5.13 -24.54 26.45
C PHE A 437 4.43 -23.16 26.54
N GLY A 438 4.14 -22.71 27.76
CA GLY A 438 3.32 -21.50 27.96
C GLY A 438 1.87 -21.65 27.48
N SER A 439 1.14 -20.54 27.43
CA SER A 439 -0.32 -20.50 27.24
C SER A 439 -0.80 -20.06 25.85
N ASP A 440 0.10 -19.67 24.93
CA ASP A 440 -0.28 -19.27 23.56
C ASP A 440 -0.55 -20.51 22.68
N ALA A 441 -1.26 -20.32 21.57
CA ALA A 441 -1.56 -21.34 20.57
C ALA A 441 -0.31 -21.82 19.81
N ILE A 442 0.76 -21.02 19.81
CA ILE A 442 2.03 -21.32 19.17
C ILE A 442 3.19 -21.21 20.16
N THR A 443 4.24 -21.96 19.88
CA THR A 443 5.47 -22.03 20.67
C THR A 443 6.71 -21.93 19.79
N VAL A 444 7.85 -21.71 20.43
CA VAL A 444 9.17 -22.04 19.89
C VAL A 444 9.47 -23.52 20.08
N GLY A 445 10.39 -24.05 19.28
CA GLY A 445 10.91 -25.41 19.40
C GLY A 445 12.40 -25.46 19.03
N LEU A 446 13.09 -26.55 19.38
CA LEU A 446 14.47 -26.79 18.98
C LEU A 446 14.56 -28.18 18.38
N LEU A 447 15.08 -28.27 17.15
CA LEU A 447 15.56 -29.51 16.55
C LEU A 447 17.08 -29.55 16.65
N TYR A 448 17.66 -30.74 16.82
CA TYR A 448 19.10 -30.94 16.81
C TYR A 448 19.46 -32.30 16.21
N ARG A 449 20.69 -32.44 15.71
CA ARG A 449 21.23 -33.69 15.17
C ARG A 449 22.06 -34.42 16.24
N PRO A 450 21.58 -35.55 16.80
CA PRO A 450 22.30 -36.27 17.86
C PRO A 450 23.68 -36.80 17.44
N SER A 451 23.92 -37.00 16.14
CA SER A 451 25.24 -37.43 15.63
C SER A 451 26.31 -36.33 15.66
N VAL A 452 25.92 -35.06 15.88
CA VAL A 452 26.83 -33.90 15.90
C VAL A 452 26.91 -33.28 17.29
N VAL A 453 25.76 -33.16 17.97
CA VAL A 453 25.65 -32.49 19.28
C VAL A 453 24.80 -33.30 20.26
N ASN A 454 25.17 -33.22 21.53
CA ASN A 454 24.45 -33.80 22.65
C ASN A 454 23.83 -32.72 23.54
N LEU A 455 22.74 -33.05 24.22
CA LEU A 455 22.11 -32.16 25.19
C LEU A 455 22.94 -32.09 26.48
N LYS A 456 23.25 -30.88 26.94
CA LYS A 456 23.89 -30.64 28.24
C LYS A 456 22.85 -30.17 29.26
N GLY A 457 22.32 -31.13 30.01
CA GLY A 457 21.28 -30.88 31.01
C GLY A 457 19.92 -30.52 30.41
N ASP A 458 18.98 -30.23 31.29
CA ASP A 458 17.59 -29.98 30.93
C ASP A 458 17.39 -28.62 30.24
N ALA A 459 16.42 -28.59 29.32
CA ALA A 459 15.90 -27.36 28.75
C ALA A 459 15.25 -26.47 29.81
N LYS A 460 15.34 -25.15 29.62
CA LYS A 460 14.79 -24.15 30.53
C LYS A 460 13.82 -23.21 29.82
N VAL A 461 12.78 -22.80 30.53
CA VAL A 461 11.87 -21.74 30.10
C VAL A 461 12.41 -20.41 30.62
N ILE A 462 12.69 -19.48 29.70
CA ILE A 462 12.97 -18.08 30.03
C ILE A 462 11.66 -17.32 29.93
N ILE A 463 11.14 -16.90 31.08
CA ILE A 463 9.94 -16.06 31.14
C ILE A 463 10.26 -14.69 30.55
N THR A 464 9.52 -14.34 29.51
CA THR A 464 9.66 -13.07 28.79
C THR A 464 8.76 -11.99 29.38
N PRO A 465 9.09 -10.70 29.19
CA PRO A 465 8.30 -9.60 29.73
C PRO A 465 6.84 -9.58 29.29
N GLU A 466 5.99 -9.10 30.17
CA GLU A 466 4.58 -8.79 29.92
C GLU A 466 4.38 -7.28 30.02
N GLN A 467 3.56 -6.73 29.12
CA GLN A 467 3.20 -5.32 29.14
C GLN A 467 1.73 -5.18 29.49
N HIS A 468 1.46 -4.61 30.66
CA HIS A 468 0.10 -4.33 31.11
C HIS A 468 -0.16 -2.83 31.03
N THR A 469 -1.23 -2.45 30.35
CA THR A 469 -1.69 -1.06 30.33
C THR A 469 -2.95 -0.95 31.17
N LYS A 470 -3.05 0.09 32.00
CA LYS A 470 -4.28 0.34 32.79
C LYS A 470 -5.38 0.88 31.87
N PRO A 471 -6.66 0.52 32.10
CA PRO A 471 -7.78 1.19 31.46
C PRO A 471 -7.68 2.71 31.62
N GLY A 472 -7.99 3.47 30.56
CA GLY A 472 -7.93 4.93 30.57
C GLY A 472 -6.53 5.53 30.37
N THR A 473 -5.51 4.71 30.08
CA THR A 473 -4.22 5.24 29.62
C THR A 473 -4.37 5.74 28.19
N ILE A 474 -3.94 6.97 27.90
CA ILE A 474 -4.00 7.54 26.54
C ILE A 474 -3.12 6.68 25.61
N SER A 475 -3.71 6.03 24.61
CA SER A 475 -3.00 5.21 23.63
C SER A 475 -2.47 6.03 22.47
N ARG A 476 -3.27 6.98 21.97
CA ARG A 476 -2.91 7.87 20.86
C ARG A 476 -3.75 9.14 20.88
N PRO A 477 -3.16 10.34 20.67
CA PRO A 477 -3.93 11.52 20.32
C PRO A 477 -4.48 11.38 18.90
N LEU A 478 -5.78 11.62 18.74
CA LEU A 478 -6.48 11.62 17.47
C LEU A 478 -6.39 13.00 16.82
N ALA A 479 -6.45 13.04 15.48
CA ALA A 479 -6.29 14.27 14.70
C ALA A 479 -7.39 15.33 14.99
N ASN A 480 -8.53 14.91 15.54
CA ASN A 480 -9.63 15.78 15.96
C ASN A 480 -9.43 16.37 17.38
N GLY A 481 -8.29 16.13 18.02
CA GLY A 481 -8.01 16.58 19.39
C GLY A 481 -8.55 15.64 20.48
N GLU A 482 -9.25 14.57 20.12
CA GLU A 482 -9.67 13.54 21.07
C GLU A 482 -8.49 12.62 21.42
N GLN A 483 -8.61 11.90 22.54
CA GLN A 483 -7.62 10.93 22.97
C GLN A 483 -8.23 9.54 22.91
N GLU A 484 -7.58 8.66 22.15
CA GLU A 484 -7.90 7.24 22.19
C GLU A 484 -7.43 6.70 23.54
N MET A 485 -8.35 6.07 24.28
CA MET A 485 -8.07 5.51 25.59
C MET A 485 -7.86 4.00 25.47
N ASN A 486 -6.79 3.50 26.05
CA ASN A 486 -6.54 2.06 26.14
C ASN A 486 -7.61 1.42 27.04
N PRO A 487 -8.27 0.33 26.60
CA PRO A 487 -9.29 -0.35 27.41
C PRO A 487 -8.70 -1.20 28.56
N GLY A 488 -7.37 -1.25 28.71
CA GLY A 488 -6.70 -2.07 29.73
C GLY A 488 -6.03 -3.32 29.17
N ASN A 489 -5.41 -3.20 27.99
CA ASN A 489 -4.83 -4.34 27.30
C ASN A 489 -3.56 -4.86 27.99
N SER A 490 -3.44 -6.19 28.05
CA SER A 490 -2.20 -6.88 28.39
C SER A 490 -1.62 -7.51 27.11
N ALA A 491 -0.36 -7.23 26.84
CA ALA A 491 0.41 -7.84 25.78
C ALA A 491 1.47 -8.75 26.39
N TYR A 492 1.50 -10.00 25.96
CA TYR A 492 2.40 -11.01 26.48
C TYR A 492 3.45 -11.31 25.41
N GLN A 493 4.73 -11.31 25.78
CA GLN A 493 5.74 -11.96 24.94
C GLN A 493 5.70 -13.47 25.19
N ARG A 494 5.96 -14.26 24.15
CA ARG A 494 6.08 -15.71 24.29
C ARG A 494 7.38 -16.04 24.99
N HIS A 495 7.32 -16.94 25.96
CA HIS A 495 8.52 -17.41 26.67
C HIS A 495 9.57 -17.94 25.68
N SER A 496 10.84 -17.85 26.04
CA SER A 496 11.94 -18.37 25.23
C SER A 496 12.40 -19.72 25.75
N LEU A 497 12.80 -20.61 24.84
CA LEU A 497 13.36 -21.93 25.15
C LEU A 497 14.88 -21.85 25.14
N LEU A 498 15.52 -22.26 26.23
CA LEU A 498 16.97 -22.35 26.36
C LEU A 498 17.40 -23.81 26.46
N GLN A 499 18.31 -24.23 25.59
CA GLN A 499 19.01 -25.52 25.68
C GLN A 499 20.50 -25.30 25.52
N THR A 500 21.30 -26.03 26.30
CA THR A 500 22.76 -26.07 26.11
C THR A 500 23.13 -27.34 25.35
N PHE A 501 23.99 -27.21 24.34
CA PHE A 501 24.51 -28.32 23.56
C PHE A 501 26.02 -28.47 23.78
N PHE A 502 26.56 -29.67 23.56
CA PHE A 502 28.00 -29.90 23.47
C PHE A 502 28.33 -30.82 22.30
N SER A 503 29.48 -30.64 21.66
CA SER A 503 29.99 -31.52 20.62
C SER A 503 31.32 -32.13 21.03
N GLU A 504 31.49 -33.42 20.82
CA GLU A 504 32.75 -34.13 21.10
C GLU A 504 33.81 -33.86 20.02
N ARG A 505 33.41 -33.48 18.80
CA ARG A 505 34.34 -33.13 17.71
C ARG A 505 35.18 -31.89 18.04
N ALA A 506 34.61 -30.93 18.76
CA ALA A 506 35.30 -29.72 19.21
C ALA A 506 36.38 -29.98 20.28
N ALA A 507 36.36 -31.13 20.95
CA ALA A 507 37.35 -31.48 21.98
C ALA A 507 38.66 -32.05 21.40
N ILE A 508 38.64 -32.54 20.15
CA ILE A 508 39.78 -33.25 19.55
C ILE A 508 40.81 -32.26 18.95
N ASN A 509 40.41 -31.04 18.57
CA ASN A 509 41.30 -30.05 17.95
C ASN A 509 41.91 -29.01 18.91
N CYS A 510 41.67 -29.12 20.23
CA CYS A 510 42.28 -28.25 21.24
C CYS A 510 43.52 -28.85 21.90
N GLY A 511 44.13 -29.88 21.30
CA GLY A 511 45.29 -30.56 21.86
C GLY A 511 46.29 -31.04 20.82
N SER A 512 47.10 -30.11 20.31
CA SER A 512 48.50 -30.34 19.91
C SER A 512 49.22 -29.02 19.72
#